data_AF-A0A258QU33-F1
#
_entry.id   AF-A0A258QU33-F1
#
_cell.length_a   1.000
_cell.length_b   1.000
_cell.length_c   1.000
_cell.angle_alpha   90.00
_cell.angle_beta   90.00
_cell.angle_gamma   90.00
#
_symmetry.space_group_name_H-M   'P 1'
#
loop_
_entity.id
_entity.type
_entity.pdbx_description
1 polymer ?
#
loop_
_entity_poly.entity_id
_entity_poly.type
_entity_poly.pdbx_seq_one_letter_code
_entity_poly.pdbx_strand_id
1 'polypeptide(L)' 'APYTEFGVKGIGEGGAIAPPAAIGNAVNDALKGIGAELLHSPITPRRVLEAIEAAKLAKLAGSVA' A
#
# COMPACT_ATOMS: atom_id res chain seq x y z
N ALA A 1 28.32 -7.02 -5.40
CA ALA A 1 28.23 -8.38 -4.85
C ALA A 1 29.66 -8.86 -4.74
N PRO A 2 30.20 -9.04 -3.52
CA PRO A 2 31.64 -9.20 -3.35
C PRO A 2 32.21 -10.47 -4.01
N TYR A 3 31.34 -11.42 -4.38
CA TYR A 3 31.68 -12.69 -5.00
C TYR A 3 31.30 -12.79 -6.49
N THR A 4 30.93 -11.68 -7.15
CA THR A 4 30.67 -11.65 -8.60
C THR A 4 31.79 -10.91 -9.33
N GLU A 5 32.02 -11.25 -10.59
CA GLU A 5 32.97 -10.53 -11.44
C GLU A 5 32.61 -9.04 -11.48
N PHE A 6 33.59 -8.17 -11.22
CA PHE A 6 33.45 -6.71 -11.09
C PHE A 6 32.40 -6.22 -10.06
N GLY A 7 31.88 -7.08 -9.20
CA GLY A 7 30.88 -6.71 -8.21
C GLY A 7 29.45 -6.51 -8.75
N VAL A 8 29.19 -6.93 -9.99
CA VAL A 8 27.90 -6.75 -10.70
C VAL A 8 26.75 -7.40 -9.93
N LYS A 9 25.57 -6.77 -9.96
CA LYS A 9 24.31 -7.28 -9.39
C LYS A 9 23.24 -7.30 -10.48
N GLY A 10 22.32 -8.26 -10.41
CA GLY A 10 21.10 -8.25 -11.22
C GLY A 10 20.13 -7.15 -10.75
N ILE A 11 19.46 -6.48 -11.68
CA ILE A 11 18.48 -5.42 -11.39
C ILE A 11 17.23 -5.47 -12.28
N GLY A 12 17.12 -6.47 -13.17
CA GLY A 12 16.08 -6.50 -14.22
C GLY A 12 14.64 -6.43 -13.68
N GLU A 13 14.38 -6.97 -12.50
CA GLU A 13 13.05 -6.99 -11.89
C GLU A 13 12.79 -5.82 -10.93
N GLY A 14 13.79 -4.96 -10.67
CA GLY A 14 13.67 -3.86 -9.71
C GLY A 14 12.52 -2.91 -10.05
N GLY A 15 12.27 -2.69 -11.34
CA GLY A 15 11.15 -1.88 -11.84
C GLY A 15 9.78 -2.56 -11.74
N ALA A 16 9.70 -3.87 -11.58
CA ALA A 16 8.44 -4.59 -11.39
C ALA A 16 8.12 -4.81 -9.90
N ILE A 17 9.15 -5.00 -9.06
CA ILE A 17 8.99 -5.32 -7.64
C ILE A 17 8.75 -4.06 -6.79
N ALA A 18 9.63 -3.04 -6.90
CA ALA A 18 9.59 -1.90 -6.00
C ALA A 18 8.39 -0.95 -6.23
N PRO A 19 7.99 -0.63 -7.48
CA PRO A 19 6.91 0.32 -7.72
C PRO A 19 5.54 -0.03 -7.13
N PRO A 20 4.99 -1.26 -7.26
CA PRO A 20 3.68 -1.56 -6.68
C PRO A 20 3.66 -1.44 -5.15
N ALA A 21 4.77 -1.81 -4.48
CA ALA A 21 4.91 -1.65 -3.03
C ALA A 21 4.97 -0.16 -2.64
N ALA A 22 5.76 0.65 -3.36
CA ALA A 22 5.85 2.09 -3.11
C ALA A 22 4.49 2.79 -3.29
N ILE A 23 3.75 2.44 -4.34
CA ILE A 23 2.40 2.97 -4.60
C ILE A 23 1.42 2.55 -3.50
N GLY A 24 1.41 1.27 -3.10
CA GLY A 24 0.57 0.78 -2.00
C GLY A 24 0.84 1.49 -0.68
N ASN A 25 2.12 1.67 -0.34
CA ASN A 25 2.52 2.41 0.86
C ASN A 25 2.08 3.87 0.80
N ALA A 26 2.22 4.54 -0.34
CA ALA A 26 1.79 5.93 -0.50
C ALA A 26 0.27 6.09 -0.33
N VAL A 27 -0.52 5.13 -0.83
CA VAL A 27 -1.97 5.14 -0.64
C VAL A 27 -2.33 4.92 0.83
N ASN A 28 -1.71 3.96 1.52
CA ASN A 28 -1.97 3.73 2.95
C ASN A 28 -1.52 4.90 3.82
N ASP A 29 -0.41 5.58 3.48
CA ASP A 29 0.03 6.79 4.16
C ASP A 29 -1.02 7.90 4.05
N ALA A 30 -1.58 8.11 2.85
CA ALA A 30 -2.66 9.09 2.63
C ALA A 30 -3.95 8.76 3.40
N LEU A 31 -4.25 7.48 3.63
CA LEU A 31 -5.44 7.01 4.33
C LEU A 31 -5.27 6.93 5.86
N LYS A 32 -4.04 6.98 6.36
CA LYS A 32 -3.70 6.80 7.78
C LYS A 32 -4.51 7.71 8.71
N GLY A 33 -4.71 8.97 8.34
CA GLY A 33 -5.41 9.95 9.17
C GLY A 33 -6.90 9.66 9.41
N ILE A 34 -7.50 8.79 8.60
CA ILE A 34 -8.92 8.41 8.72
C ILE A 34 -9.10 6.96 9.18
N GLY A 35 -8.02 6.24 9.48
CA GLY A 35 -8.06 4.85 9.92
C GLY A 35 -8.46 3.85 8.84
N ALA A 36 -8.33 4.21 7.56
CA ALA A 36 -8.53 3.31 6.44
C ALA A 36 -7.20 2.68 6.00
N GLU A 37 -7.25 1.45 5.48
CA GLU A 37 -6.08 0.71 4.98
C GLU A 37 -6.48 -0.17 3.79
N LEU A 38 -5.58 -0.29 2.82
CA LEU A 38 -5.67 -1.17 1.65
C LEU A 38 -4.55 -2.21 1.69
N LEU A 39 -4.94 -3.47 1.82
CA LEU A 39 -4.03 -4.62 1.92
C LEU A 39 -4.00 -5.50 0.65
N HIS A 40 -4.76 -5.13 -0.38
CA HIS A 40 -4.97 -5.96 -1.56
C HIS A 40 -4.80 -5.16 -2.86
N SER A 41 -4.12 -5.77 -3.83
CA SER A 41 -4.03 -5.26 -5.21
C SER A 41 -5.12 -5.89 -6.11
N PRO A 42 -5.46 -5.27 -7.26
CA PRO A 42 -5.13 -3.90 -7.66
C PRO A 42 -5.79 -2.83 -6.77
N ILE A 43 -5.13 -1.68 -6.65
CA ILE A 43 -5.65 -0.49 -5.95
C ILE A 43 -6.59 0.26 -6.90
N THR A 44 -7.85 -0.17 -6.95
CA THR A 44 -8.86 0.47 -7.81
C THR A 44 -9.59 1.58 -7.06
N PRO A 45 -10.15 2.59 -7.75
CA PRO A 45 -10.96 3.63 -7.11
C PRO A 45 -12.11 3.07 -6.26
N ARG A 46 -12.77 2.00 -6.72
CA ARG A 46 -13.83 1.32 -5.95
C ARG A 46 -13.33 0.81 -4.60
N ARG A 47 -12.20 0.12 -4.55
CA ARG A 47 -11.64 -0.43 -3.30
C ARG A 47 -11.18 0.66 -2.35
N VAL A 48 -10.65 1.77 -2.87
CA VAL A 48 -10.32 2.96 -2.07
C VAL A 48 -11.58 3.51 -1.41
N LEU A 49 -12.68 3.68 -2.16
CA LEU A 49 -13.95 4.16 -1.61
C LEU A 49 -14.52 3.21 -0.56
N GLU A 50 -14.52 1.90 -0.82
CA GLU A 50 -14.97 0.88 0.14
C GLU A 50 -14.17 0.94 1.46
N ALA A 51 -12.85 1.09 1.39
CA ALA A 51 -12.00 1.22 2.58
C ALA A 51 -12.31 2.50 3.39
N ILE A 52 -12.54 3.62 2.70
CA ILE A 52 -12.93 4.89 3.33
C ILE A 52 -14.30 4.76 4.01
N GLU A 53 -15.27 4.13 3.35
CA GLU A 53 -16.61 3.90 3.90
C GLU A 53 -16.58 2.98 5.12
N ALA A 54 -15.82 1.88 5.05
CA ALA A 54 -15.63 0.96 6.18
C ALA A 54 -15.03 1.67 7.40
N ALA A 55 -14.00 2.50 7.19
CA ALA A 55 -13.38 3.27 8.28
C ALA A 55 -14.35 4.28 8.91
N LYS A 56 -15.19 4.96 8.10
CA LYS A 56 -16.25 5.86 8.61
C LYS A 56 -17.26 5.11 9.47
N LEU A 57 -17.71 3.93 9.03
CA LEU A 57 -18.65 3.09 9.79
C LEU A 57 -18.05 2.62 11.11
N ALA A 58 -16.79 2.16 11.10
CA ALA A 58 -16.07 1.77 12.31
C ALA A 58 -15.96 2.92 13.32
N LYS A 59 -15.63 4.13 12.84
CA LYS A 59 -15.58 5.33 13.68
C LYS A 59 -16.94 5.67 14.30
N LEU A 60 -18.04 5.53 13.54
CA LEU A 60 -19.38 5.76 14.04
C LEU A 60 -19.77 4.74 15.11
N ALA A 61 -19.54 3.45 14.85
CA ALA A 61 -19.82 2.37 15.81
C ALA A 61 -19.05 2.56 17.13
N GLY A 62 -17.78 2.97 17.07
CA GLY A 62 -16.97 3.25 18.26
C GLY A 62 -17.36 4.52 19.03
N SER A 63 -18.16 5.42 18.44
CA SER A 63 -18.66 6.63 19.11
C SER A 63 -19.99 6.44 19.84
N VAL A 64 -20.66 5.31 19.60
CA VAL A 64 -21.97 4.96 20.16
C VAL A 64 -21.84 4.00 21.36
N ALA A 65 -20.65 3.44 21.58
CA ALA A 65 -20.29 2.65 22.75
C ALA A 65 -19.68 3.55 23.85
#